data_AF-A0A917MB83-F1
#
_entry.id   AF-A0A917MB83-F1
#
_cell.length_a   1.000
_cell.length_b   1.000
_cell.length_c   1.000
_cell.angle_alpha   90.00
_cell.angle_beta   90.00
_cell.angle_gamma   90.00
#
_symmetry.space_group_name_H-M   'P 1'
#
loop_
_entity.id
_entity.type
_entity.pdbx_description
1 polymer ?
#
loop_
_entity_poly.entity_id
_entity_poly.type
_entity_poly.pdbx_seq_one_letter_code
_entity_poly.pdbx_strand_id
1 'polypeptide(L)'
;MEEKLLIHWKYTDKEWENYVEKEKSNKVEDNIYMGIAIFVFGTIVLMLSRDTSLLTGLFFSIPFAILIPFLRIKLSYRHLKKGVKNPEIKVFTNSLLINNHKIVLFADKRHVRQLSIVDTEDNLQLLEFDVEWSTRNGPTNDEFRIPIPIDKMEEAQNFVKKHQF
;
A
#
# COMPACT_ATOMS: atom_id res chain seq x y z
N MET A 1 -6.59 -24.41 -0.93
CA MET A 1 -6.09 -24.21 -2.31
C MET A 1 -4.59 -24.36 -2.31
N GLU A 2 -4.04 -25.07 -3.29
CA GLU A 2 -2.59 -25.23 -3.45
C GLU A 2 -1.95 -23.89 -3.87
N GLU A 3 -0.80 -23.54 -3.27
CA GLU A 3 -0.09 -22.29 -3.53
C GLU A 3 0.84 -22.50 -4.73
N LYS A 4 0.43 -22.04 -5.91
CA LYS A 4 1.21 -22.16 -7.16
C LYS A 4 1.92 -20.84 -7.45
N LEU A 5 3.22 -20.92 -7.73
CA LEU A 5 4.01 -19.78 -8.18
C LEU A 5 3.58 -19.38 -9.60
N LEU A 6 3.25 -18.10 -9.77
CA LEU A 6 2.78 -17.52 -11.04
C LEU A 6 3.84 -16.62 -11.67
N ILE A 7 4.47 -15.77 -10.86
CA ILE A 7 5.52 -14.84 -11.28
C ILE A 7 6.67 -14.91 -10.29
N HIS A 8 7.90 -14.82 -10.79
CA HIS A 8 9.09 -14.59 -9.98
C HIS A 8 9.99 -13.55 -10.65
N TRP A 9 10.08 -12.39 -10.01
CA TRP A 9 10.92 -11.28 -10.45
C TRP A 9 12.04 -11.05 -9.46
N LYS A 10 13.22 -10.72 -10.00
CA LYS A 10 14.41 -10.35 -9.25
C LYS A 10 14.85 -8.98 -9.73
N TYR A 11 15.40 -8.19 -8.82
CA TYR A 11 15.81 -6.82 -9.10
C TYR A 11 17.26 -6.62 -8.69
N THR A 12 17.90 -5.65 -9.32
CA THR A 12 19.13 -5.08 -8.78
C THR A 12 18.81 -4.27 -7.53
N ASP A 13 19.80 -4.14 -6.63
CA ASP A 13 19.66 -3.32 -5.42
C ASP A 13 19.25 -1.87 -5.76
N LYS A 14 19.77 -1.32 -6.87
CA LYS A 14 19.47 0.04 -7.34
C LYS A 14 18.02 0.20 -7.80
N GLU A 15 17.50 -0.75 -8.59
CA GLU A 15 16.10 -0.72 -9.05
C GLU A 15 15.14 -0.79 -7.87
N TRP A 16 15.45 -1.67 -6.91
CA TRP A 16 14.65 -1.84 -5.71
C TRP A 16 14.66 -0.59 -4.82
N GLU A 17 15.82 0.02 -4.60
CA GLU A 17 15.93 1.23 -3.79
C GLU A 17 15.19 2.41 -4.42
N ASN A 18 15.28 2.55 -5.75
CA ASN A 18 14.55 3.56 -6.50
C ASN A 18 13.02 3.38 -6.35
N TYR A 19 12.53 2.14 -6.47
CA TYR A 19 11.12 1.83 -6.24
C TYR A 19 10.69 2.13 -4.78
N VAL A 20 11.44 1.64 -3.79
CA VAL A 20 11.10 1.83 -2.37
C VAL A 20 11.09 3.30 -2.00
N GLU A 21 12.01 4.10 -2.53
CA GLU A 21 12.06 5.53 -2.29
C GLU A 21 10.81 6.26 -2.78
N LYS A 22 10.41 5.99 -4.02
CA LYS A 22 9.26 6.63 -4.65
C LYS A 22 7.96 6.19 -4.01
N GLU A 23 7.75 4.88 -3.90
CA GLU A 23 6.52 4.33 -3.33
C GLU A 23 6.35 4.82 -1.88
N LYS A 24 7.44 4.84 -1.10
CA LYS A 24 7.37 5.35 0.28
C LYS A 24 7.13 6.85 0.33
N SER A 25 7.69 7.65 -0.59
CA SER A 25 7.44 9.09 -0.67
C SER A 25 5.96 9.38 -0.91
N ASN A 26 5.35 8.71 -1.89
CA ASN A 26 3.92 8.85 -2.19
C ASN A 26 3.06 8.49 -0.97
N LYS A 27 3.37 7.37 -0.30
CA LYS A 27 2.65 6.98 0.92
C LYS A 27 2.90 7.91 2.11
N VAL A 28 4.02 8.63 2.17
CA VAL A 28 4.27 9.66 3.19
C VAL A 28 3.40 10.89 2.91
N GLU A 29 3.32 11.31 1.66
CA GLU A 29 2.48 12.43 1.23
C GLU A 29 0.99 12.20 1.56
N ASP A 30 0.44 11.04 1.19
CA ASP A 30 -0.93 10.64 1.56
C ASP A 30 -1.19 10.72 3.08
N ASN A 31 -0.18 10.30 3.86
CA ASN A 31 -0.26 10.29 5.31
C ASN A 31 -0.17 11.68 5.92
N ILE A 32 0.53 12.62 5.28
CA ILE A 32 0.52 14.03 5.67
C ILE A 32 -0.86 14.62 5.43
N TYR A 33 -1.46 14.40 4.26
CA TYR A 33 -2.82 14.87 3.97
C TYR A 33 -3.85 14.29 4.96
N MET A 34 -3.73 13.01 5.31
CA MET A 34 -4.55 12.37 6.34
C MET A 34 -4.34 13.03 7.71
N GLY A 35 -3.10 13.33 8.11
CA GLY A 35 -2.79 14.02 9.35
C GLY A 35 -3.40 15.42 9.42
N ILE A 36 -3.30 16.19 8.33
CA ILE A 36 -3.92 17.52 8.20
C ILE A 36 -5.45 17.40 8.32
N ALA A 37 -6.06 16.43 7.65
CA ALA A 37 -7.49 16.19 7.74
C ALA A 37 -7.93 15.85 9.17
N ILE A 38 -7.23 14.94 9.86
CA ILE A 38 -7.51 14.60 11.27
C ILE A 38 -7.39 15.84 12.15
N PHE A 39 -6.37 16.67 11.95
CA PHE A 39 -6.17 17.88 12.72
C PHE A 39 -7.30 18.90 12.52
N VAL A 40 -7.65 19.21 11.27
CA VAL A 40 -8.67 20.21 10.93
C VAL A 40 -10.06 19.70 11.31
N PHE A 41 -10.46 18.53 10.80
CA PHE A 41 -11.80 17.99 11.06
C PHE A 41 -11.96 17.53 12.51
N GLY A 42 -10.93 16.94 13.12
CA GLY A 42 -10.97 16.56 14.53
C GLY A 42 -11.22 17.77 15.43
N THR A 43 -10.53 18.89 15.16
CA THR A 43 -10.74 20.14 15.91
C THR A 43 -12.16 20.67 15.72
N ILE A 44 -12.66 20.75 14.48
CA ILE A 44 -14.01 21.23 14.18
C ILE A 44 -15.08 20.35 14.84
N VAL A 45 -14.94 19.01 14.73
CA VAL A 45 -15.89 18.06 15.32
C VAL A 45 -15.91 18.19 16.83
N LEU A 46 -14.75 18.33 17.50
CA LEU A 46 -14.70 18.53 18.95
C LEU A 46 -15.39 19.84 19.37
N MET A 47 -15.16 20.93 18.63
CA MET A 47 -15.82 22.21 18.90
C MET A 47 -17.34 22.12 18.77
N LEU A 48 -17.86 21.47 17.73
CA LEU A 48 -19.30 21.38 17.49
C LEU A 48 -20.02 20.34 18.35
N SER A 49 -19.37 19.22 18.68
CA SER A 49 -20.01 18.10 19.38
C SER A 49 -19.79 18.10 20.89
N ARG A 50 -18.78 18.81 21.37
CA ARG A 50 -18.36 18.84 22.79
C ARG A 50 -18.21 20.25 23.34
N ASP A 51 -18.61 21.28 22.59
CA ASP A 51 -18.51 22.70 22.95
C ASP A 51 -17.11 23.11 23.45
N THR A 52 -16.06 22.47 22.92
CA THR A 52 -14.70 22.76 23.34
C THR A 52 -14.20 24.08 22.75
N SER A 53 -13.32 24.76 23.48
CA SER A 53 -12.57 25.89 22.91
C SER A 53 -11.67 25.44 21.75
N LEU A 54 -11.31 26.36 20.86
CA LEU A 54 -10.37 26.09 19.77
C LEU A 54 -9.05 25.49 20.28
N LEU A 55 -8.46 26.07 21.33
CA LEU A 55 -7.20 25.60 21.89
C LEU A 55 -7.30 24.16 22.44
N THR A 56 -8.42 23.85 23.11
CA THR A 56 -8.67 22.49 23.60
C THR A 56 -8.81 21.51 22.44
N GLY A 57 -9.58 21.84 21.40
CA GLY A 57 -9.75 20.99 20.22
C GLY A 57 -8.44 20.73 19.49
N LEU A 58 -7.60 21.76 19.33
CA LEU A 58 -6.26 21.65 18.74
C LEU A 58 -5.37 20.71 19.55
N PHE A 59 -5.28 20.92 20.86
CA PHE A 59 -4.44 20.12 21.75
C PHE A 59 -4.83 18.63 21.73
N PHE A 60 -6.13 18.33 21.65
CA PHE A 60 -6.60 16.95 21.56
C PHE A 60 -6.39 16.33 20.18
N SER A 61 -6.47 17.10 19.09
CA SER A 61 -6.37 16.56 17.73
C SER A 61 -4.92 16.31 17.28
N ILE A 62 -3.96 17.10 17.76
CA ILE A 62 -2.53 16.98 17.38
C ILE A 62 -1.96 15.58 17.62
N PRO A 63 -2.12 14.94 18.81
CA PRO A 63 -1.60 13.60 19.04
C PRO A 63 -2.09 12.58 18.01
N PHE A 64 -3.37 12.62 17.64
CA PHE A 64 -3.93 11.69 16.66
C PHE A 64 -3.50 12.00 15.23
N ALA A 65 -3.40 13.29 14.88
CA ALA A 65 -2.89 13.75 13.59
C ALA A 65 -1.44 13.32 13.31
N ILE A 66 -0.66 13.05 14.36
CA ILE A 66 0.72 12.54 14.24
C ILE A 66 0.74 11.02 14.38
N LEU A 67 0.10 10.48 15.41
CA LEU A 67 0.20 9.07 15.79
C LEU A 67 -0.42 8.14 14.73
N ILE A 68 -1.60 8.49 14.19
CA ILE A 68 -2.29 7.62 13.23
C ILE A 68 -1.49 7.49 11.92
N PRO A 69 -1.05 8.59 11.26
CA PRO A 69 -0.15 8.48 10.11
C PRO A 69 1.15 7.73 10.39
N PHE A 70 1.79 8.00 11.55
CA PHE A 70 3.02 7.31 11.93
C PHE A 70 2.83 5.79 12.06
N LEU A 71 1.76 5.36 12.74
CA LEU A 71 1.44 3.94 12.88
C LEU A 71 1.13 3.29 11.53
N ARG A 72 0.41 3.98 10.64
CA ARG A 72 0.13 3.49 9.28
C ARG A 72 1.42 3.24 8.51
N ILE A 73 2.38 4.17 8.53
CA ILE A 73 3.67 3.97 7.86
C ILE A 73 4.43 2.78 8.45
N LYS A 74 4.49 2.70 9.78
CA LYS A 74 5.29 1.69 10.48
C LYS A 74 4.73 0.28 10.31
N LEU A 75 3.41 0.13 10.23
CA LEU A 75 2.74 -1.17 10.18
C LEU A 75 2.41 -1.61 8.75
N SER A 76 1.78 -0.76 7.94
CA SER A 76 1.28 -1.14 6.61
C SER A 76 2.41 -1.30 5.58
N TYR A 77 3.46 -0.48 5.66
CA TYR A 77 4.51 -0.42 4.64
C TYR A 77 5.83 -1.08 5.06
N ARG A 78 5.77 -2.04 5.98
CA ARG A 78 6.96 -2.74 6.50
C ARG A 78 7.78 -3.47 5.43
N HIS A 79 7.14 -3.84 4.32
CA HIS A 79 7.77 -4.50 3.17
C HIS A 79 8.59 -3.54 2.29
N LEU A 80 8.35 -2.22 2.37
CA LEU A 80 9.09 -1.19 1.63
C LEU A 80 10.39 -0.81 2.39
N LYS A 81 11.39 -1.68 2.29
CA LYS A 81 12.68 -1.53 2.98
C LYS A 81 13.84 -1.35 1.99
N LYS A 82 14.65 -0.30 2.19
CA LYS A 82 15.91 -0.07 1.46
C LYS A 82 17.03 -1.01 1.95
N GLY A 83 18.07 -1.21 1.14
CA GLY A 83 19.22 -2.06 1.50
C GLY A 83 18.93 -3.56 1.62
N VAL A 84 17.89 -4.04 0.93
CA VAL A 84 17.65 -5.49 0.78
C VAL A 84 18.62 -6.02 -0.27
N LYS A 85 19.36 -7.08 0.05
CA LYS A 85 20.26 -7.75 -0.89
C LYS A 85 19.50 -8.75 -1.74
N ASN A 86 19.76 -8.77 -3.05
CA ASN A 86 19.08 -9.64 -4.01
C ASN A 86 17.54 -9.56 -3.90
N PRO A 87 16.97 -8.35 -4.02
CA PRO A 87 15.54 -8.15 -3.88
C PRO A 87 14.76 -9.00 -4.87
N GLU A 88 13.70 -9.65 -4.37
CA GLU A 88 12.86 -10.52 -5.18
C GLU A 88 11.39 -10.42 -4.77
N ILE A 89 10.55 -10.63 -5.77
CA ILE A 89 9.10 -10.69 -5.62
C ILE A 89 8.60 -11.98 -6.25
N LYS A 90 7.72 -12.67 -5.52
CA LYS A 90 7.05 -13.88 -5.99
C LYS A 90 5.54 -13.69 -5.87
N VAL A 91 4.83 -13.81 -6.97
CA VAL A 91 3.37 -13.81 -7.00
C VAL A 91 2.91 -15.26 -7.01
N PHE A 92 2.12 -15.64 -6.02
CA PHE A 92 1.47 -16.93 -5.92
C PHE A 92 -0.04 -16.78 -6.16
N THR A 93 -0.73 -17.90 -6.35
CA THR A 93 -2.19 -17.92 -6.50
C THR A 93 -2.96 -17.19 -5.40
N ASN A 94 -2.49 -17.26 -4.15
CA ASN A 94 -3.21 -16.69 -2.99
C ASN A 94 -2.43 -15.60 -2.26
N SER A 95 -1.19 -15.32 -2.66
CA SER A 95 -0.30 -14.43 -1.90
C SER A 95 0.78 -13.79 -2.75
N LEU A 96 1.23 -12.64 -2.29
CA LEU A 96 2.38 -11.91 -2.81
C LEU A 96 3.50 -11.98 -1.77
N LEU A 97 4.68 -12.43 -2.17
CA LEU A 97 5.87 -12.45 -1.33
C LEU A 97 6.85 -11.38 -1.80
N ILE A 98 7.14 -10.41 -0.95
CA ILE A 98 8.09 -9.31 -1.22
C ILE A 98 9.26 -9.46 -0.25
N ASN A 99 10.43 -9.86 -0.72
CA ASN A 99 11.62 -10.00 0.13
C ASN A 99 11.35 -10.80 1.42
N ASN A 100 10.71 -11.97 1.28
CA ASN A 100 10.24 -12.85 2.38
C ASN A 100 9.06 -12.33 3.21
N HIS A 101 8.51 -11.16 2.92
CA HIS A 101 7.28 -10.67 3.54
C HIS A 101 6.05 -11.16 2.76
N LYS A 102 5.23 -12.01 3.39
CA LYS A 102 4.01 -12.57 2.78
C LYS A 102 2.82 -11.64 2.97
N ILE A 103 2.17 -11.29 1.88
CA ILE A 103 0.92 -10.54 1.80
C ILE A 103 -0.13 -11.50 1.25
N VAL A 104 -1.22 -11.68 1.99
CA VAL A 104 -2.32 -12.55 1.55
C VAL A 104 -3.18 -11.79 0.54
N LEU A 105 -3.39 -12.35 -0.64
CA LEU A 105 -4.25 -11.78 -1.68
C LEU A 105 -5.66 -12.39 -1.63
N PHE A 106 -5.75 -13.70 -1.39
CA PHE A 106 -7.01 -14.44 -1.32
C PHE A 106 -7.15 -15.19 0.01
N ALA A 107 -8.28 -14.97 0.69
CA ALA A 107 -8.74 -15.69 1.88
C ALA A 107 -10.28 -15.59 2.00
N ASP A 108 -10.89 -16.22 3.01
CA ASP A 108 -12.36 -16.32 3.18
C ASP A 108 -13.12 -14.99 2.95
N LYS A 109 -12.57 -13.89 3.46
CA LYS A 109 -13.17 -12.54 3.33
C LYS A 109 -12.31 -11.56 2.56
N ARG A 110 -11.28 -12.03 1.87
CA ARG A 110 -10.26 -11.18 1.22
C ARG A 110 -10.03 -11.65 -0.21
N HIS A 111 -10.06 -10.74 -1.17
CA HIS A 111 -9.85 -11.07 -2.57
C HIS A 111 -9.20 -9.91 -3.31
N VAL A 112 -8.55 -10.19 -4.43
CA VAL A 112 -8.12 -9.14 -5.37
C VAL A 112 -9.36 -8.67 -6.11
N ARG A 113 -9.73 -7.40 -5.90
CA ARG A 113 -10.83 -6.75 -6.59
C ARG A 113 -10.43 -6.35 -8.00
N GLN A 114 -9.23 -5.80 -8.15
CA GLN A 114 -8.73 -5.33 -9.43
C GLN A 114 -7.22 -5.56 -9.52
N LEU A 115 -6.78 -5.88 -10.73
CA LEU A 115 -5.38 -6.02 -11.09
C LEU A 115 -5.11 -5.09 -12.28
N SER A 116 -4.14 -4.19 -12.13
CA SER A 116 -3.87 -3.14 -13.13
C SER A 116 -2.36 -2.87 -13.26
N ILE A 117 -1.96 -2.34 -14.41
CA ILE A 117 -0.62 -1.76 -14.59
C ILE A 117 -0.78 -0.26 -14.47
N VAL A 118 0.01 0.37 -13.60
CA VAL A 118 -0.02 1.81 -13.34
C VAL A 118 1.34 2.39 -13.73
N ASP A 119 1.30 3.42 -14.58
CA ASP A 119 2.47 4.22 -14.92
C ASP A 119 2.67 5.30 -13.85
N THR A 120 3.90 5.47 -13.39
CA THR A 120 4.29 6.59 -12.52
C THR A 120 5.04 7.65 -13.32
N GLU A 121 5.11 8.86 -12.78
CA GLU A 121 5.70 10.04 -13.45
C GLU A 121 7.15 9.85 -13.93
N ASP A 122 7.87 8.87 -13.39
CA ASP A 122 9.29 8.60 -13.70
C ASP A 122 9.52 7.36 -14.60
N ASN A 123 8.54 6.98 -15.42
CA ASN A 123 8.59 5.76 -16.24
C ASN A 123 8.76 4.45 -15.44
N LEU A 124 8.51 4.47 -14.13
CA LEU A 124 8.46 3.25 -13.33
C LEU A 124 7.05 2.68 -13.47
N GLN A 125 6.95 1.49 -14.04
CA GLN A 125 5.67 0.80 -14.24
C GLN A 125 5.45 -0.16 -13.08
N LEU A 126 4.26 -0.11 -12.50
CA LEU A 126 3.89 -0.87 -11.31
C LEU A 126 2.74 -1.83 -11.65
N LEU A 127 2.81 -3.06 -11.15
CA LEU A 127 1.68 -3.97 -11.10
C LEU A 127 0.96 -3.75 -9.77
N GLU A 128 -0.28 -3.28 -9.84
CA GLU A 128 -1.12 -2.95 -8.70
C GLU A 128 -2.14 -4.06 -8.45
N PHE A 129 -2.16 -4.54 -7.21
CA PHE A 129 -3.18 -5.42 -6.66
C PHE A 129 -4.07 -4.59 -5.73
N ASP A 130 -5.28 -4.25 -6.18
CA ASP A 130 -6.32 -3.71 -5.30
C ASP A 130 -6.99 -4.87 -4.58
N VAL A 131 -6.78 -4.95 -3.27
CA VAL A 131 -7.23 -6.06 -2.43
C VAL A 131 -8.33 -5.59 -1.50
N GLU A 132 -9.50 -6.17 -1.64
CA GLU A 132 -10.69 -5.86 -0.84
C GLU A 132 -10.94 -6.95 0.21
N TRP A 133 -11.30 -6.55 1.42
CA TRP A 133 -11.82 -7.46 2.44
C TRP A 133 -13.01 -6.91 3.21
N SER A 134 -13.92 -7.80 3.59
CA SER A 134 -15.12 -7.41 4.33
C SER A 134 -14.82 -7.19 5.83
N THR A 135 -15.23 -6.03 6.34
CA THR A 135 -15.24 -5.72 7.78
C THR A 135 -16.68 -5.59 8.29
N ARG A 136 -16.86 -5.43 9.61
CA ARG A 136 -18.19 -5.17 10.20
C ARG A 136 -18.84 -3.89 9.67
N ASN A 137 -18.03 -2.91 9.22
CA ASN A 137 -18.48 -1.60 8.77
C ASN A 137 -18.50 -1.48 7.24
N GLY A 138 -18.39 -2.59 6.50
CA GLY A 138 -18.33 -2.61 5.04
C GLY A 138 -16.98 -3.09 4.50
N PRO A 139 -16.82 -3.13 3.17
CA PRO A 139 -15.56 -3.49 2.53
C PRO A 139 -14.47 -2.47 2.86
N THR A 140 -13.24 -2.94 2.97
CA THR A 140 -12.02 -2.13 3.12
C THR A 140 -11.02 -2.60 2.08
N ASN A 141 -10.32 -1.64 1.47
CA ASN A 141 -9.41 -1.90 0.36
C ASN A 141 -7.99 -1.48 0.74
N ASP A 142 -7.01 -2.14 0.15
CA ASP A 142 -5.61 -1.74 0.20
C ASP A 142 -4.92 -2.07 -1.11
N GLU A 143 -4.02 -1.18 -1.52
CA GLU A 143 -3.33 -1.24 -2.79
C GLU A 143 -1.91 -1.73 -2.57
N PHE A 144 -1.57 -2.88 -3.14
CA PHE A 144 -0.20 -3.39 -3.15
C PHE A 144 0.39 -3.23 -4.54
N ARG A 145 1.42 -2.39 -4.66
CA ARG A 145 2.10 -2.13 -5.92
C ARG A 145 3.45 -2.79 -5.91
N ILE A 146 3.83 -3.46 -6.99
CA ILE A 146 5.17 -4.01 -7.19
C ILE A 146 5.79 -3.48 -8.48
N PRO A 147 7.11 -3.22 -8.53
CA PRO A 147 7.74 -2.74 -9.74
C PRO A 147 7.78 -3.84 -10.80
N ILE A 148 7.42 -3.50 -12.03
CA ILE A 148 7.57 -4.42 -13.17
C ILE A 148 8.98 -4.21 -13.74
N PRO A 149 9.83 -5.25 -13.79
CA PRO A 149 11.11 -5.15 -14.48
C PRO A 149 10.92 -4.76 -15.95
N ILE A 150 11.86 -3.99 -16.49
CA ILE A 150 11.79 -3.46 -17.87
C ILE A 150 11.63 -4.58 -18.91
N ASP A 151 12.29 -5.72 -18.68
CA ASP A 151 12.25 -6.90 -19.54
C ASP A 151 11.00 -7.79 -19.33
N LYS A 152 10.14 -7.48 -18.36
CA LYS A 152 8.98 -8.30 -17.95
C LYS A 152 7.63 -7.66 -18.22
N MET A 153 7.58 -6.59 -19.00
CA MET A 153 6.34 -5.90 -19.33
C MET A 153 5.30 -6.80 -20.02
N GLU A 154 5.74 -7.61 -20.99
CA GLU A 154 4.84 -8.54 -21.69
C GLU A 154 4.29 -9.63 -20.75
N GLU A 155 5.13 -10.15 -19.84
CA GLU A 155 4.70 -11.09 -18.80
C GLU A 155 3.64 -10.47 -17.89
N ALA A 156 3.85 -9.23 -17.45
CA ALA A 156 2.90 -8.50 -16.62
C ALA A 156 1.56 -8.27 -17.34
N GLN A 157 1.59 -7.83 -18.60
CA GLN A 157 0.36 -7.62 -19.39
C GLN A 157 -0.43 -8.91 -19.58
N ASN A 158 0.26 -10.02 -19.88
CA ASN A 158 -0.37 -11.33 -20.00
C ASN A 158 -0.93 -11.82 -18.66
N PHE A 159 -0.24 -11.53 -17.56
CA PHE A 159 -0.70 -11.85 -16.22
C PHE A 159 -2.00 -11.11 -15.87
N VAL A 160 -2.07 -9.80 -16.14
CA VAL A 160 -3.28 -9.00 -15.93
C VAL A 160 -4.45 -9.53 -16.76
N LYS A 161 -4.24 -9.76 -18.06
CA LYS A 161 -5.30 -10.28 -18.95
C LYS A 161 -5.86 -11.62 -18.50
N LYS A 162 -5.01 -12.51 -17.96
CA LYS A 162 -5.40 -13.86 -17.56
C LYS A 162 -6.11 -13.91 -16.20
N HIS A 163 -5.83 -12.96 -15.32
CA HIS A 163 -6.35 -12.92 -13.95
C HIS A 163 -7.18 -11.65 -13.70
N GLN A 164 -7.83 -11.16 -14.75
CA GLN A 164 -8.81 -10.10 -14.62
C GLN A 164 -10.06 -10.68 -13.95
N PHE A 165 -10.48 -10.07 -12.84
CA PHE A 165 -11.65 -10.48 -12.05
C PHE A 165 -12.89 -9.69 -12.46
#